data_AF-A0AAX6P7H9-F1
#
_entry.id   AF-A0AAX6P7H9-F1
#
_cell.length_a   1.000
_cell.length_b   1.000
_cell.length_c   1.000
_cell.angle_alpha   90.00
_cell.angle_beta   90.00
_cell.angle_gamma   90.00
#
_symmetry.space_group_name_H-M   'P 1'
#
loop_
_entity.id
_entity.type
_entity.pdbx_description
1 polymer ?
#
loop_
_entity_poly.entity_id
_entity_poly.type
_entity_poly.pdbx_seq_one_letter_code
_entity_poly.pdbx_strand_id
1 'polypeptide(L)'
;MGQLAYNLVVKTQAGLFLPLHLPRICSSFIFPVEERFLPQGVGKPFSPERCRMLLALRINVLAKGYSGISLETLKQVIEIFNASCLPYVPEKGTVGASGDLAPLSHLALGLIGEGKMWSPKSGWAEAKYVLQAHGLKPVVLKPKEGLALINGTQMITSLGCEAVERASAIARQADIVAALTLEVLKGTTKAFDTDIHAVRPHRGQIEVAFRFRSLLDSDHHPSEIAESHRFCDRVQDAYTLRCCPQVHGVVNDTIAFVKGIITTELNSATDNPMVFASRGETISGGNFHGEYPAKALDYLAIGIHELAAISERRIERLCNPSLSELPAFLVAEGGLNSGFMIAHCTAAALVSESKALCHPSSVDSLSTSAATEDHVSMGGWAARKALRVIEHAEHVLAIELLAACQGIEFLRPLKTTTPLEKVYDLVRSVVRPWIKDRFMAPDIEAAHRLLLEQKVWDVASPYIEKYRMEHIPESRPQSPTAFSLLSLHQKSSKLPETEEL
;
A
#
# COMPACT_ATOMS: atom_id res chain seq x y z
N MET A 1 46.22 -3.50 -17.11
CA MET A 1 45.09 -3.08 -17.97
C MET A 1 43.77 -2.97 -17.19
N GLY A 2 43.44 -3.87 -16.25
CA GLY A 2 42.20 -3.79 -15.45
C GLY A 2 42.01 -2.51 -14.61
N GLN A 3 43.09 -1.92 -14.06
CA GLN A 3 43.02 -0.66 -13.29
C GLN A 3 42.61 0.56 -14.14
N LEU A 4 42.93 0.54 -15.45
CA LEU A 4 42.64 1.65 -16.36
C LEU A 4 41.15 1.68 -16.74
N ALA A 5 40.57 0.50 -16.96
CA ALA A 5 39.13 0.34 -17.20
C ALA A 5 38.29 0.71 -15.96
N TYR A 6 38.74 0.31 -14.77
CA TYR A 6 38.12 0.69 -13.50
C TYR A 6 38.11 2.22 -13.28
N ASN A 7 39.26 2.88 -13.53
CA ASN A 7 39.35 4.34 -13.42
C ASN A 7 38.54 5.08 -14.50
N LEU A 8 38.29 4.48 -15.66
CA LEU A 8 37.46 5.09 -16.70
C LEU A 8 35.98 5.04 -16.33
N VAL A 9 35.48 3.88 -15.88
CA VAL A 9 34.07 3.66 -15.52
C VAL A 9 33.67 4.46 -14.27
N VAL A 10 34.54 4.51 -13.25
CA VAL A 10 34.27 5.29 -12.02
C VAL A 10 34.32 6.79 -12.28
N LYS A 11 35.18 7.27 -13.20
CA LYS A 11 35.21 8.69 -13.60
C LYS A 11 34.00 9.08 -14.45
N THR A 12 33.55 8.20 -15.34
CA THR A 12 32.38 8.47 -16.21
C THR A 12 31.05 8.39 -15.48
N GLN A 13 30.89 7.51 -14.48
CA GLN A 13 29.62 7.40 -13.73
C GLN A 13 29.39 8.52 -12.70
N ALA A 14 30.45 9.18 -12.21
CA ALA A 14 30.32 10.32 -11.30
C ALA A 14 30.07 11.65 -12.03
N GLY A 15 29.85 11.64 -13.35
CA GLY A 15 29.67 12.86 -14.16
C GLY A 15 30.87 13.81 -14.17
N LEU A 16 32.04 13.37 -13.67
CA LEU A 16 33.22 14.21 -13.46
C LEU A 16 34.37 13.79 -14.38
N PHE A 17 34.54 14.63 -15.40
CA PHE A 17 35.65 14.77 -16.36
C PHE A 17 35.59 13.98 -17.69
N LEU A 18 35.65 14.76 -18.78
CA LEU A 18 36.10 14.36 -20.12
C LEU A 18 37.46 13.63 -20.07
N PRO A 19 37.82 12.83 -21.11
CA PRO A 19 39.03 12.02 -21.10
C PRO A 19 40.28 12.91 -21.23
N LEU A 20 40.79 13.39 -20.09
CA LEU A 20 42.14 13.92 -19.98
C LEU A 20 43.12 12.74 -20.13
N HIS A 21 43.81 12.71 -21.28
CA HIS A 21 45.01 11.89 -21.48
C HIS A 21 46.06 12.28 -20.42
N LEU A 22 46.21 11.45 -19.39
CA LEU A 22 47.28 11.59 -18.40
C LEU A 22 48.41 10.59 -18.72
N PRO A 23 49.68 11.03 -18.85
CA PRO A 23 50.81 10.13 -19.04
C PRO A 23 51.01 9.24 -17.82
N ARG A 24 51.63 8.07 -18.05
CA ARG A 24 52.08 7.11 -17.05
C ARG A 24 52.96 7.76 -15.97
N ILE A 25 52.41 8.29 -14.89
CA ILE A 25 53.06 8.57 -13.59
C ILE A 25 51.93 8.75 -12.54
N CYS A 26 52.14 8.25 -11.32
CA CYS A 26 51.27 8.29 -10.13
C CYS A 26 50.23 7.14 -9.96
N SER A 27 50.72 6.02 -9.44
CA SER A 27 49.98 4.93 -8.80
C SER A 27 49.41 5.28 -7.41
N SER A 28 49.02 6.53 -7.17
CA SER A 28 48.65 7.03 -5.84
C SER A 28 47.36 7.88 -5.80
N PHE A 29 46.60 7.98 -6.88
CA PHE A 29 45.25 8.55 -6.83
C PHE A 29 44.20 7.48 -6.47
N ILE A 30 44.39 6.86 -5.31
CA ILE A 30 43.28 6.45 -4.46
C ILE A 30 42.76 7.78 -3.93
N PHE A 31 41.65 8.28 -4.45
CA PHE A 31 41.05 9.46 -3.85
C PHE A 31 40.83 9.18 -2.36
N PRO A 32 41.16 10.13 -1.46
CA PRO A 32 40.82 9.97 -0.06
C PRO A 32 39.32 9.65 0.04
N VAL A 33 39.05 8.54 0.73
CA VAL A 33 37.72 7.92 0.85
C VAL A 33 36.71 8.88 1.50
N GLU A 34 37.20 9.92 2.18
CA GLU A 34 36.47 10.97 2.90
C GLU A 34 35.79 12.02 2.00
N GLU A 35 36.17 12.19 0.71
CA GLU A 35 35.60 13.23 -0.18
C GLU A 35 34.46 12.74 -1.11
N ARG A 36 33.93 11.51 -0.93
CA ARG A 36 33.28 10.78 -2.05
C ARG A 36 31.86 10.25 -1.86
N PHE A 37 31.17 10.63 -0.80
CA PHE A 37 29.72 10.46 -0.76
C PHE A 37 29.04 11.74 -1.24
N LEU A 38 27.91 11.62 -1.95
CA LEU A 38 27.09 12.74 -2.39
C LEU A 38 25.82 12.84 -1.50
N PRO A 39 25.94 13.07 -0.16
CA PRO A 39 24.79 13.08 0.75
C PRO A 39 24.03 14.42 0.66
N GLN A 40 23.55 14.78 -0.52
CA GLN A 40 22.77 16.01 -0.74
C GLN A 40 21.24 15.79 -0.66
N GLY A 41 20.81 14.67 -0.06
CA GLY A 41 19.40 14.42 0.18
C GLY A 41 18.79 15.37 1.22
N VAL A 42 17.49 15.64 1.10
CA VAL A 42 16.75 16.61 1.93
C VAL A 42 15.38 16.07 2.37
N GLY A 43 14.69 16.79 3.25
CA GLY A 43 13.36 16.40 3.74
C GLY A 43 13.42 15.66 5.07
N LYS A 44 12.27 15.09 5.47
CA LYS A 44 12.19 14.34 6.73
C LYS A 44 13.07 13.08 6.66
N PRO A 45 13.71 12.67 7.76
CA PRO A 45 14.39 11.39 7.79
C PRO A 45 13.40 10.24 7.67
N PHE A 46 13.86 9.15 7.09
CA PHE A 46 13.22 7.85 7.23
C PHE A 46 13.09 7.48 8.71
N SER A 47 12.00 6.79 9.04
CA SER A 47 11.88 6.14 10.33
C SER A 47 12.96 5.05 10.47
N PRO A 48 13.31 4.63 11.70
CA PRO A 48 14.21 3.51 11.91
C PRO A 48 13.77 2.26 11.11
N GLU A 49 12.48 1.96 11.06
CA GLU A 49 11.94 0.81 10.33
C GLU A 49 12.23 0.90 8.83
N ARG A 50 11.96 2.05 8.20
CA ARG A 50 12.26 2.29 6.77
C ARG A 50 13.75 2.25 6.47
N CYS A 51 14.58 2.82 7.33
CA CYS A 51 16.04 2.75 7.18
C CYS A 51 16.54 1.30 7.31
N ARG A 52 15.96 0.53 8.25
CA ARG A 52 16.28 -0.88 8.42
C ARG A 52 15.90 -1.70 7.19
N MET A 53 14.73 -1.45 6.60
CA MET A 53 14.33 -2.08 5.33
C MET A 53 15.31 -1.74 4.21
N LEU A 54 15.65 -0.46 4.04
CA LEU A 54 16.62 0.01 3.04
C LEU A 54 17.98 -0.69 3.18
N LEU A 55 18.51 -0.75 4.41
CA LEU A 55 19.79 -1.40 4.71
C LEU A 55 19.74 -2.91 4.43
N ALA A 56 18.65 -3.58 4.80
CA ALA A 56 18.45 -5.00 4.50
C ALA A 56 18.48 -5.26 2.98
N LEU A 57 17.84 -4.40 2.18
CA LEU A 57 17.84 -4.55 0.73
C LEU A 57 19.22 -4.31 0.12
N ARG A 58 19.97 -3.34 0.65
CA ARG A 58 21.35 -3.11 0.21
C ARG A 58 22.23 -4.33 0.51
N ILE A 59 22.11 -4.90 1.70
CA ILE A 59 22.79 -6.16 2.07
C ILE A 59 22.40 -7.28 1.10
N ASN A 60 21.11 -7.44 0.77
CA ASN A 60 20.65 -8.48 -0.15
C ASN A 60 21.28 -8.33 -1.55
N VAL A 61 21.34 -7.12 -2.09
CA VAL A 61 21.98 -6.87 -3.40
C VAL A 61 23.47 -7.17 -3.37
N LEU A 62 24.17 -6.71 -2.33
CA LEU A 62 25.60 -6.96 -2.15
C LEU A 62 25.91 -8.46 -2.02
N ALA A 63 25.08 -9.20 -1.29
CA ALA A 63 25.23 -10.63 -1.05
C ALA A 63 25.05 -11.50 -2.31
N LYS A 64 24.47 -10.97 -3.39
CA LYS A 64 24.35 -11.70 -4.67
C LYS A 64 25.69 -11.93 -5.37
N GLY A 65 26.75 -11.21 -4.97
CA GLY A 65 28.11 -11.44 -5.46
C GLY A 65 28.47 -10.74 -6.78
N TYR A 66 27.61 -9.87 -7.31
CA TYR A 66 27.86 -9.13 -8.55
C TYR A 66 28.36 -7.69 -8.33
N SER A 67 28.50 -7.26 -7.08
CA SER A 67 28.88 -5.89 -6.70
C SER A 67 30.37 -5.68 -6.47
N GLY A 68 31.19 -6.74 -6.40
CA GLY A 68 32.62 -6.62 -6.12
C GLY A 68 32.95 -6.03 -4.75
N ILE A 69 32.03 -6.11 -3.78
CA ILE A 69 32.31 -5.78 -2.38
C ILE A 69 33.10 -6.91 -1.72
N SER A 70 33.99 -6.59 -0.79
CA SER A 70 34.69 -7.61 -0.02
C SER A 70 33.78 -8.27 1.03
N LEU A 71 34.01 -9.56 1.29
CA LEU A 71 33.25 -10.31 2.29
C LEU A 71 33.39 -9.71 3.70
N GLU A 72 34.56 -9.14 4.02
CA GLU A 72 34.83 -8.44 5.27
C GLU A 72 33.88 -7.24 5.44
N THR A 73 33.83 -6.35 4.45
CA THR A 73 32.93 -5.19 4.46
C THR A 73 31.47 -5.61 4.56
N LEU A 74 31.05 -6.62 3.78
CA LEU A 74 29.67 -7.12 3.86
C LEU A 74 29.31 -7.65 5.25
N LYS A 75 30.21 -8.40 5.89
CA LYS A 75 30.01 -8.90 7.27
C LYS A 75 29.88 -7.76 8.28
N GLN A 76 30.73 -6.73 8.16
CA GLN A 76 30.66 -5.56 9.04
C GLN A 76 29.33 -4.81 8.89
N VAL A 77 28.82 -4.65 7.66
CA VAL A 77 27.51 -4.03 7.42
C VAL A 77 26.37 -4.89 8.01
N ILE A 78 26.48 -6.22 7.95
CA ILE A 78 25.52 -7.14 8.60
C ILE A 78 25.56 -7.01 10.13
N GLU A 79 26.74 -6.88 10.73
CA GLU A 79 26.88 -6.65 12.17
C GLU A 79 26.22 -5.33 12.61
N ILE A 80 26.42 -4.25 11.84
CA ILE A 80 25.75 -2.96 12.04
C ILE A 80 24.22 -3.10 11.94
N PHE A 81 23.73 -3.81 10.93
CA PHE A 81 22.30 -4.10 10.76
C PHE A 81 21.72 -4.90 11.94
N ASN A 82 22.43 -5.94 12.39
CA ASN A 82 22.00 -6.79 13.51
C ASN A 82 21.95 -5.99 14.82
N ALA A 83 22.85 -5.04 15.03
CA ALA A 83 22.84 -4.13 16.17
C ALA A 83 21.74 -3.05 16.09
N SER A 84 20.98 -2.99 14.98
CA SER A 84 20.02 -1.92 14.69
C SER A 84 20.65 -0.53 14.75
N CYS A 85 21.90 -0.42 14.28
CA CYS A 85 22.61 0.83 14.08
C CYS A 85 22.28 1.37 12.68
N LEU A 86 21.33 2.30 12.61
CA LEU A 86 20.63 2.67 11.37
C LEU A 86 21.00 4.09 10.93
N PRO A 87 21.69 4.28 9.80
CA PRO A 87 22.08 5.61 9.33
C PRO A 87 20.89 6.57 9.17
N TYR A 88 21.16 7.87 9.31
CA TYR A 88 20.20 8.91 8.94
C TYR A 88 20.05 8.93 7.42
N VAL A 89 18.81 8.80 6.91
CA VAL A 89 18.52 8.84 5.47
C VAL A 89 17.35 9.79 5.21
N PRO A 90 17.56 10.92 4.50
CA PRO A 90 16.49 11.84 4.13
C PRO A 90 15.62 11.30 2.99
N GLU A 91 14.34 11.65 2.98
CA GLU A 91 13.35 11.08 2.04
C GLU A 91 13.33 11.69 0.62
N LYS A 92 14.13 12.72 0.32
CA LYS A 92 14.20 13.38 -1.00
C LYS A 92 15.63 13.43 -1.53
N GLY A 93 15.77 13.39 -2.86
CA GLY A 93 17.05 13.57 -3.56
C GLY A 93 17.37 12.51 -4.60
N THR A 94 16.58 11.43 -4.71
CA THR A 94 16.73 10.45 -5.80
C THR A 94 15.89 10.84 -7.02
N VAL A 95 16.47 10.66 -8.21
CA VAL A 95 15.78 10.66 -9.52
C VAL A 95 15.57 9.24 -10.07
N GLY A 96 16.07 8.21 -9.38
CA GLY A 96 15.90 6.81 -9.77
C GLY A 96 16.59 6.41 -11.08
N ALA A 97 17.74 7.03 -11.40
CA ALA A 97 18.56 6.72 -12.57
C ALA A 97 19.86 6.01 -12.17
N SER A 98 20.95 6.71 -11.84
CA SER A 98 22.24 6.13 -11.40
C SER A 98 22.21 5.49 -10.00
N GLY A 99 21.04 4.97 -9.60
CA GLY A 99 20.71 4.54 -8.26
C GLY A 99 20.07 5.64 -7.42
N ASP A 100 19.60 5.27 -6.24
CA ASP A 100 19.11 6.16 -5.19
C ASP A 100 20.27 6.89 -4.50
N LEU A 101 21.11 7.56 -5.30
CA LEU A 101 22.45 8.02 -4.94
C LEU A 101 22.47 8.86 -3.66
N ALA A 102 21.65 9.91 -3.58
CA ALA A 102 21.65 10.80 -2.41
C ALA A 102 21.18 10.06 -1.13
N PRO A 103 20.03 9.36 -1.12
CA PRO A 103 19.60 8.53 0.01
C PRO A 103 20.62 7.45 0.41
N LEU A 104 21.17 6.71 -0.55
CA LEU A 104 22.13 5.65 -0.27
C LEU A 104 23.52 6.19 0.11
N SER A 105 23.88 7.40 -0.32
CA SER A 105 25.07 8.11 0.16
C SER A 105 24.92 8.46 1.64
N HIS A 106 23.75 8.92 2.07
CA HIS A 106 23.44 9.12 3.49
C HIS A 106 23.47 7.80 4.29
N LEU A 107 22.98 6.70 3.70
CA LEU A 107 23.14 5.37 4.27
C LEU A 107 24.61 5.02 4.47
N ALA A 108 25.43 5.14 3.42
CA ALA A 108 26.85 4.81 3.44
C ALA A 108 27.67 5.73 4.37
N LEU A 109 27.31 7.02 4.47
CA LEU A 109 27.93 7.99 5.38
C LEU A 109 27.87 7.51 6.84
N GLY A 110 26.69 7.02 7.29
CA GLY A 110 26.55 6.44 8.61
C GLY A 110 27.42 5.19 8.83
N LEU A 111 27.55 4.33 7.82
CA LEU A 111 28.35 3.10 7.89
C LEU A 111 29.85 3.38 8.06
N ILE A 112 30.35 4.47 7.48
CA ILE A 112 31.74 4.92 7.67
C ILE A 112 31.92 5.77 8.94
N GLY A 113 30.92 5.83 9.82
CA GLY A 113 30.99 6.52 11.10
C GLY A 113 30.79 8.03 11.02
N GLU A 114 30.32 8.55 9.89
CA GLU A 114 30.04 9.97 9.68
C GLU A 114 28.53 10.27 9.72
N GLY A 115 28.19 11.55 9.92
CA GLY A 115 26.80 11.98 10.02
C GLY A 115 26.09 11.42 11.25
N LYS A 116 24.79 11.14 11.12
CA LYS A 116 23.93 10.69 12.21
C LYS A 116 23.48 9.24 12.01
N MET A 117 23.23 8.57 13.12
CA MET A 117 22.73 7.20 13.16
C MET A 117 21.77 7.05 14.33
N TRP A 118 20.75 6.21 14.16
CA TRP A 118 19.85 5.80 15.22
C TRP A 118 20.27 4.45 15.79
N SER A 119 20.08 4.24 17.10
CA SER A 119 20.11 2.90 17.69
C SER A 119 19.13 2.79 18.86
N PRO A 120 18.76 1.57 19.29
CA PRO A 120 17.95 1.38 20.49
C PRO A 120 18.59 1.94 21.77
N LYS A 121 19.92 2.02 21.84
CA LYS A 121 20.64 2.54 23.02
C LYS A 121 20.72 4.06 23.06
N SER A 122 20.85 4.72 21.91
CA SER A 122 21.20 6.15 21.83
C SER A 122 20.09 7.04 21.27
N GLY A 123 19.07 6.46 20.62
CA GLY A 123 18.28 7.22 19.67
C GLY A 123 19.17 7.81 18.57
N TRP A 124 18.80 8.97 18.04
CA TRP A 124 19.61 9.69 17.05
C TRP A 124 20.84 10.35 17.67
N ALA A 125 22.03 9.94 17.27
CA ALA A 125 23.31 10.52 17.69
C ALA A 125 24.33 10.50 16.54
N GLU A 126 25.54 11.01 16.76
CA GLU A 126 26.62 10.94 15.78
C GLU A 126 27.05 9.49 15.52
N ALA A 127 27.17 9.11 14.25
CA ALA A 127 27.35 7.71 13.84
C ALA A 127 28.58 7.04 14.50
N LYS A 128 29.70 7.76 14.59
CA LYS A 128 30.92 7.31 15.29
C LYS A 128 30.65 6.82 16.71
N TYR A 129 29.91 7.59 17.52
CA TYR A 129 29.62 7.24 18.90
C TYR A 129 28.57 6.13 19.00
N VAL A 130 27.61 6.09 18.08
CA VAL A 130 26.63 4.99 18.01
C VAL A 130 27.32 3.65 17.75
N LEU A 131 28.23 3.60 16.77
CA LEU A 131 29.02 2.41 16.46
C LEU A 131 29.89 1.99 17.65
N GLN A 132 30.61 2.96 18.25
CA GLN A 132 31.45 2.71 19.42
C GLN A 132 30.65 2.14 20.61
N ALA A 133 29.45 2.65 20.87
CA ALA A 133 28.56 2.17 21.95
C ALA A 133 28.03 0.73 21.74
N HIS A 134 28.17 0.19 20.53
CA HIS A 134 27.85 -1.20 20.18
C HIS A 134 29.10 -2.07 19.99
N GLY A 135 30.30 -1.55 20.27
CA GLY A 135 31.56 -2.27 20.05
C GLY A 135 31.89 -2.46 18.57
N LEU A 136 31.23 -1.70 17.69
CA LEU A 136 31.42 -1.75 16.24
C LEU A 136 32.43 -0.68 15.81
N LYS A 137 33.11 -0.95 14.70
CA LYS A 137 34.04 -0.01 14.07
C LYS A 137 33.40 0.59 12.81
N PRO A 138 33.74 1.83 12.44
CA PRO A 138 33.44 2.37 11.11
C PRO A 138 33.94 1.46 9.99
N VAL A 139 33.18 1.39 8.90
CA VAL A 139 33.58 0.67 7.68
C VAL A 139 34.70 1.43 6.98
N VAL A 140 35.77 0.73 6.59
CA VAL A 140 36.86 1.29 5.77
C VAL A 140 36.73 0.77 4.35
N LEU A 141 36.38 1.64 3.41
CA LEU A 141 36.04 1.24 2.05
C LEU A 141 37.28 0.92 1.22
N LYS A 142 37.19 -0.19 0.48
CA LYS A 142 38.15 -0.61 -0.54
C LYS A 142 37.70 -0.14 -1.93
N PRO A 143 38.50 -0.35 -2.99
CA PRO A 143 38.07 -0.04 -4.36
C PRO A 143 36.69 -0.66 -4.67
N LYS A 144 35.85 0.10 -5.39
CA LYS A 144 34.45 -0.15 -5.76
C LYS A 144 33.45 -0.09 -4.60
N GLU A 145 33.85 -0.34 -3.35
CA GLU A 145 32.90 -0.55 -2.26
C GLU A 145 32.02 0.68 -1.97
N GLY A 146 32.54 1.90 -2.11
CA GLY A 146 31.73 3.12 -2.00
C GLY A 146 30.62 3.18 -3.04
N LEU A 147 30.94 2.92 -4.32
CA LEU A 147 29.95 2.88 -5.40
C LEU A 147 28.95 1.73 -5.19
N ALA A 148 29.45 0.57 -4.78
CA ALA A 148 28.65 -0.59 -4.44
C ALA A 148 27.73 -0.38 -3.23
N LEU A 149 27.90 0.66 -2.42
CA LEU A 149 26.95 0.99 -1.35
C LEU A 149 25.87 1.96 -1.83
N ILE A 150 26.17 2.82 -2.81
CA ILE A 150 25.30 3.92 -3.21
C ILE A 150 24.52 3.69 -4.51
N ASN A 151 24.92 2.71 -5.32
CA ASN A 151 24.34 2.50 -6.65
C ASN A 151 23.30 1.36 -6.66
N GLY A 152 22.03 1.71 -6.83
CA GLY A 152 20.91 0.79 -7.00
C GLY A 152 19.56 1.39 -6.58
N THR A 153 18.49 0.62 -6.70
CA THR A 153 17.08 1.06 -6.58
C THR A 153 16.46 0.78 -5.20
N GLN A 154 17.29 0.63 -4.16
CA GLN A 154 16.82 0.08 -2.88
C GLN A 154 15.89 1.00 -2.10
N MET A 155 15.96 2.33 -2.25
CA MET A 155 15.00 3.24 -1.61
C MET A 155 13.63 3.10 -2.24
N ILE A 156 13.57 3.09 -3.58
CA ILE A 156 12.32 2.89 -4.32
C ILE A 156 11.72 1.54 -3.94
N THR A 157 12.54 0.49 -3.98
CA THR A 157 12.11 -0.89 -3.72
C THR A 157 11.70 -1.09 -2.26
N SER A 158 12.40 -0.50 -1.29
CA SER A 158 12.05 -0.63 0.13
C SER A 158 10.69 0.01 0.43
N LEU A 159 10.47 1.22 -0.07
CA LEU A 159 9.18 1.89 0.07
C LEU A 159 8.08 1.17 -0.72
N GLY A 160 8.42 0.58 -1.87
CA GLY A 160 7.50 -0.22 -2.65
C GLY A 160 7.06 -1.51 -1.94
N CYS A 161 7.96 -2.16 -1.20
CA CYS A 161 7.62 -3.31 -0.36
C CYS A 161 6.63 -2.91 0.74
N GLU A 162 6.89 -1.80 1.44
CA GLU A 162 5.96 -1.26 2.44
C GLU A 162 4.58 -0.96 1.80
N ALA A 163 4.58 -0.31 0.63
CA ALA A 163 3.36 0.05 -0.08
C ALA A 163 2.54 -1.18 -0.46
N VAL A 164 3.17 -2.23 -1.00
CA VAL A 164 2.48 -3.48 -1.38
C VAL A 164 1.86 -4.18 -0.18
N GLU A 165 2.57 -4.26 0.95
CA GLU A 165 2.05 -4.93 2.14
C GLU A 165 0.91 -4.14 2.79
N ARG A 166 1.05 -2.82 2.92
CA ARG A 166 -0.03 -1.95 3.42
C ARG A 166 -1.25 -1.95 2.49
N ALA A 167 -1.03 -1.87 1.17
CA ALA A 167 -2.09 -1.99 0.17
C ALA A 167 -2.84 -3.33 0.27
N SER A 168 -2.11 -4.44 0.44
CA SER A 168 -2.71 -5.78 0.61
C SER A 168 -3.52 -5.90 1.90
N ALA A 169 -3.06 -5.26 2.98
CA ALA A 169 -3.74 -5.22 4.27
C ALA A 169 -5.04 -4.40 4.20
N ILE A 170 -4.99 -3.19 3.62
CA ILE A 170 -6.16 -2.32 3.56
C ILE A 170 -7.20 -2.81 2.55
N ALA A 171 -6.79 -3.38 1.41
CA ALA A 171 -7.72 -3.89 0.39
C ALA A 171 -8.62 -5.03 0.91
N ARG A 172 -8.06 -5.94 1.71
CA ARG A 172 -8.85 -7.01 2.35
C ARG A 172 -9.84 -6.48 3.38
N GLN A 173 -9.46 -5.45 4.13
CA GLN A 173 -10.33 -4.82 5.12
C GLN A 173 -11.41 -3.94 4.47
N ALA A 174 -11.13 -3.36 3.30
CA ALA A 174 -12.10 -2.58 2.54
C ALA A 174 -13.36 -3.38 2.17
N ASP A 175 -13.22 -4.68 1.89
CA ASP A 175 -14.34 -5.58 1.62
C ASP A 175 -15.24 -5.74 2.86
N ILE A 176 -14.65 -5.88 4.06
CA ILE A 176 -15.37 -6.01 5.33
C ILE A 176 -16.09 -4.71 5.69
N VAL A 177 -15.40 -3.57 5.54
CA VAL A 177 -15.98 -2.25 5.80
C VAL A 177 -17.15 -1.99 4.85
N ALA A 178 -17.00 -2.31 3.57
CA ALA A 178 -18.07 -2.17 2.58
C ALA A 178 -19.25 -3.12 2.84
N ALA A 179 -19.00 -4.33 3.37
CA ALA A 179 -20.07 -5.26 3.78
C ALA A 179 -20.90 -4.71 4.95
N LEU A 180 -20.26 -4.09 5.95
CA LEU A 180 -20.97 -3.37 7.03
C LEU A 180 -21.86 -2.25 6.46
N THR A 181 -21.33 -1.44 5.55
CA THR A 181 -22.10 -0.36 4.93
C THR A 181 -23.27 -0.90 4.10
N LEU A 182 -23.08 -2.03 3.42
CA LEU A 182 -24.15 -2.68 2.66
C LEU A 182 -25.29 -3.15 3.56
N GLU A 183 -24.99 -3.78 4.69
CA GLU A 183 -25.99 -4.18 5.69
C GLU A 183 -26.77 -2.96 6.20
N VAL A 184 -26.06 -1.92 6.62
CA VAL A 184 -26.66 -0.68 7.14
C VAL A 184 -27.59 -0.01 6.12
N LEU A 185 -27.19 0.01 4.85
CA LEU A 185 -27.98 0.60 3.78
C LEU A 185 -29.03 -0.34 3.20
N LYS A 186 -29.21 -1.53 3.81
CA LYS A 186 -30.21 -2.52 3.39
C LYS A 186 -30.02 -2.92 1.93
N GLY A 187 -28.76 -3.21 1.56
CA GLY A 187 -28.38 -3.60 0.20
C GLY A 187 -28.62 -5.09 -0.08
N THR A 188 -28.73 -5.43 -1.35
CA THR A 188 -28.97 -6.79 -1.81
C THR A 188 -27.69 -7.63 -1.89
N THR A 189 -27.76 -8.87 -1.40
CA THR A 189 -26.69 -9.86 -1.53
C THR A 189 -26.57 -10.44 -2.94
N LYS A 190 -27.58 -10.26 -3.81
CA LYS A 190 -27.60 -10.80 -5.18
C LYS A 190 -26.51 -10.27 -6.09
N ALA A 191 -26.01 -9.07 -5.81
CA ALA A 191 -24.90 -8.47 -6.54
C ALA A 191 -23.62 -9.32 -6.49
N PHE A 192 -23.52 -10.22 -5.50
CA PHE A 192 -22.35 -11.04 -5.22
C PHE A 192 -22.52 -12.50 -5.68
N ASP A 193 -23.59 -12.83 -6.41
CA ASP A 193 -23.87 -14.19 -6.89
C ASP A 193 -22.70 -14.74 -7.74
N THR A 194 -22.33 -15.98 -7.46
CA THR A 194 -21.18 -16.65 -8.08
C THR A 194 -21.30 -16.69 -9.61
N ASP A 195 -22.50 -16.85 -10.16
CA ASP A 195 -22.70 -16.94 -11.61
C ASP A 195 -22.42 -15.61 -12.30
N ILE A 196 -22.76 -14.48 -11.67
CA ILE A 196 -22.47 -13.13 -12.19
C ILE A 196 -20.96 -12.95 -12.36
N HIS A 197 -20.18 -13.44 -11.39
CA HIS A 197 -18.74 -13.26 -11.41
C HIS A 197 -18.01 -14.34 -12.20
N ALA A 198 -18.60 -15.53 -12.36
CA ALA A 198 -18.08 -16.58 -13.22
C ALA A 198 -18.13 -16.20 -14.71
N VAL A 199 -19.18 -15.49 -15.16
CA VAL A 199 -19.28 -15.02 -16.56
C VAL A 199 -18.36 -13.83 -16.88
N ARG A 200 -17.74 -13.21 -15.87
CA ARG A 200 -16.69 -12.19 -16.02
C ARG A 200 -15.52 -12.49 -15.06
N PRO A 201 -14.68 -13.50 -15.38
CA PRO A 201 -13.83 -14.18 -14.39
C PRO A 201 -12.51 -13.47 -14.13
N HIS A 202 -12.53 -12.17 -13.81
CA HIS A 202 -11.35 -11.50 -13.26
C HIS A 202 -11.08 -12.05 -11.85
N ARG A 203 -9.84 -12.43 -11.58
CA ARG A 203 -9.47 -13.13 -10.32
C ARG A 203 -9.82 -12.29 -9.10
N GLY A 204 -9.44 -11.01 -9.09
CA GLY A 204 -9.76 -10.11 -7.98
C GLY A 204 -11.26 -9.92 -7.79
N GLN A 205 -12.04 -9.85 -8.89
CA GLN A 205 -13.49 -9.70 -8.83
C GLN A 205 -14.17 -10.92 -8.18
N ILE A 206 -13.75 -12.12 -8.57
CA ILE A 206 -14.26 -13.38 -7.99
C ILE A 206 -13.95 -13.43 -6.49
N GLU A 207 -12.72 -13.10 -6.10
CA GLU A 207 -12.28 -13.15 -4.70
C GLU A 207 -13.01 -12.13 -3.81
N VAL A 208 -13.26 -10.91 -4.31
CA VAL A 208 -14.04 -9.92 -3.57
C VAL A 208 -15.47 -10.42 -3.39
N ALA A 209 -16.13 -10.86 -4.46
CA ALA A 209 -17.49 -11.39 -4.37
C ALA A 209 -17.60 -12.56 -3.38
N PHE A 210 -16.61 -13.46 -3.38
CA PHE A 210 -16.51 -14.54 -2.42
C PHE A 210 -16.48 -14.02 -0.97
N ARG A 211 -15.66 -13.01 -0.67
CA ARG A 211 -15.61 -12.42 0.69
C ARG A 211 -16.93 -11.81 1.10
N PHE A 212 -17.61 -11.08 0.22
CA PHE A 212 -18.94 -10.54 0.51
C PHE A 212 -19.93 -11.67 0.83
N ARG A 213 -19.98 -12.75 0.03
CA ARG A 213 -20.86 -13.90 0.32
C ARG A 213 -20.55 -14.58 1.65
N SER A 214 -19.28 -14.59 2.07
CA SER A 214 -18.89 -15.17 3.36
C SER A 214 -19.25 -14.31 4.58
N LEU A 215 -19.61 -13.04 4.38
CA LEU A 215 -19.88 -12.07 5.45
C LEU A 215 -21.34 -11.62 5.53
N LEU A 216 -22.07 -11.63 4.42
CA LEU A 216 -23.44 -11.13 4.31
C LEU A 216 -24.50 -12.22 4.59
N ASP A 217 -25.77 -11.79 4.65
CA ASP A 217 -26.94 -12.65 4.90
C ASP A 217 -26.88 -13.95 4.09
N SER A 218 -27.00 -15.05 4.82
CA SER A 218 -27.08 -16.41 4.31
C SER A 218 -27.73 -17.30 5.35
N ASP A 219 -28.11 -18.53 4.96
CA ASP A 219 -28.69 -19.52 5.85
C ASP A 219 -27.77 -19.85 7.05
N HIS A 220 -26.47 -19.58 6.94
CA HIS A 220 -25.46 -19.81 7.97
C HIS A 220 -25.19 -18.58 8.85
N HIS A 221 -25.41 -17.40 8.29
CA HIS A 221 -25.22 -16.11 8.94
C HIS A 221 -26.44 -15.23 8.67
N PRO A 222 -27.58 -15.53 9.31
CA PRO A 222 -28.79 -14.75 9.09
C PRO A 222 -28.60 -13.32 9.62
N SER A 223 -29.10 -12.34 8.86
CA SER A 223 -29.18 -10.94 9.25
C SER A 223 -30.64 -10.52 9.43
N GLU A 224 -30.98 -10.03 10.62
CA GLU A 224 -32.30 -9.47 10.89
C GLU A 224 -32.51 -8.15 10.12
N ILE A 225 -31.43 -7.41 9.89
CA ILE A 225 -31.44 -6.22 9.04
C ILE A 225 -31.77 -6.61 7.59
N ALA A 226 -31.12 -7.65 7.06
CA ALA A 226 -31.41 -8.17 5.72
C ALA A 226 -32.86 -8.64 5.57
N GLU A 227 -33.35 -9.38 6.56
CA GLU A 227 -34.73 -9.87 6.58
C GLU A 227 -35.75 -8.72 6.59
N SER A 228 -35.50 -7.66 7.38
CA SER A 228 -36.42 -6.53 7.53
C SER A 228 -36.77 -5.80 6.23
N HIS A 229 -35.95 -5.99 5.17
CA HIS A 229 -36.13 -5.33 3.87
C HIS A 229 -36.17 -6.31 2.69
N ARG A 230 -36.29 -7.61 2.94
CA ARG A 230 -36.28 -8.68 1.92
C ARG A 230 -37.29 -8.43 0.78
N PHE A 231 -38.43 -7.81 1.11
CA PHE A 231 -39.52 -7.54 0.17
C PHE A 231 -39.70 -6.05 -0.17
N CYS A 232 -38.63 -5.24 -0.12
CA CYS A 232 -38.72 -3.84 -0.52
C CYS A 232 -38.83 -3.65 -2.03
N ASP A 233 -39.40 -2.52 -2.46
CA ASP A 233 -39.60 -2.17 -3.87
C ASP A 233 -38.32 -1.71 -4.60
N ARG A 234 -37.17 -1.73 -3.93
CA ARG A 234 -35.89 -1.30 -4.52
C ARG A 234 -35.41 -2.35 -5.53
N VAL A 235 -35.41 -1.95 -6.80
CA VAL A 235 -35.03 -2.83 -7.93
C VAL A 235 -33.52 -3.06 -8.01
N GLN A 236 -32.72 -2.03 -7.76
CA GLN A 236 -31.26 -2.12 -7.81
C GLN A 236 -30.61 -1.21 -6.79
N ASP A 237 -29.54 -1.71 -6.16
CA ASP A 237 -28.64 -0.86 -5.39
C ASP A 237 -27.79 0.03 -6.29
N ALA A 238 -27.35 1.13 -5.68
CA ALA A 238 -26.35 2.01 -6.24
C ALA A 238 -25.01 1.30 -6.47
N TYR A 239 -24.25 1.81 -7.45
CA TYR A 239 -22.98 1.21 -7.86
C TYR A 239 -21.93 1.16 -6.74
N THR A 240 -21.97 2.10 -5.80
CA THR A 240 -21.04 2.13 -4.66
C THR A 240 -21.18 0.93 -3.73
N LEU A 241 -22.32 0.22 -3.79
CA LEU A 241 -22.59 -1.03 -3.08
C LEU A 241 -22.47 -2.23 -4.03
N ARG A 242 -23.17 -2.16 -5.17
CA ARG A 242 -23.30 -3.28 -6.11
C ARG A 242 -22.03 -3.57 -6.91
N CYS A 243 -21.23 -2.55 -7.19
CA CYS A 243 -20.03 -2.69 -8.01
C CYS A 243 -18.75 -2.91 -7.17
N CYS A 244 -18.87 -3.19 -5.87
CA CYS A 244 -17.72 -3.48 -5.01
C CYS A 244 -16.82 -4.59 -5.58
N PRO A 245 -17.35 -5.73 -6.10
CA PRO A 245 -16.49 -6.77 -6.68
C PRO A 245 -15.67 -6.29 -7.87
N GLN A 246 -16.27 -5.49 -8.74
CA GLN A 246 -15.63 -5.00 -9.96
C GLN A 246 -14.55 -3.95 -9.62
N VAL A 247 -14.86 -3.03 -8.70
CA VAL A 247 -13.95 -1.94 -8.32
C VAL A 247 -12.84 -2.46 -7.40
N HIS A 248 -13.16 -3.11 -6.28
CA HIS A 248 -12.14 -3.66 -5.38
C HIS A 248 -11.36 -4.80 -6.06
N GLY A 249 -11.97 -5.52 -7.00
CA GLY A 249 -11.34 -6.63 -7.72
C GLY A 249 -10.14 -6.18 -8.56
N VAL A 250 -10.27 -5.12 -9.35
CA VAL A 250 -9.13 -4.60 -10.13
C VAL A 250 -8.03 -4.05 -9.21
N VAL A 251 -8.37 -3.55 -8.03
CA VAL A 251 -7.36 -3.16 -7.02
C VAL A 251 -6.57 -4.38 -6.54
N ASN A 252 -7.26 -5.49 -6.20
CA ASN A 252 -6.59 -6.74 -5.81
C ASN A 252 -5.68 -7.30 -6.92
N ASP A 253 -6.12 -7.23 -8.18
CA ASP A 253 -5.31 -7.65 -9.32
C ASP A 253 -4.11 -6.72 -9.55
N THR A 254 -4.29 -5.41 -9.35
CA THR A 254 -3.20 -4.41 -9.42
C THR A 254 -2.15 -4.65 -8.34
N ILE A 255 -2.57 -4.87 -7.09
CA ILE A 255 -1.66 -5.18 -5.98
C ILE A 255 -0.84 -6.43 -6.31
N ALA A 256 -1.47 -7.48 -6.83
CA ALA A 256 -0.78 -8.71 -7.18
C ALA A 256 0.25 -8.52 -8.32
N PHE A 257 -0.11 -7.73 -9.34
CA PHE A 257 0.79 -7.37 -10.42
C PHE A 257 2.02 -6.61 -9.90
N VAL A 258 1.79 -5.58 -9.09
CA VAL A 258 2.86 -4.75 -8.50
C VAL A 258 3.73 -5.57 -7.55
N LYS A 259 3.13 -6.44 -6.73
CA LYS A 259 3.85 -7.37 -5.86
C LYS A 259 4.81 -8.24 -6.66
N GLY A 260 4.41 -8.71 -7.85
CA GLY A 260 5.29 -9.45 -8.76
C GLY A 260 6.54 -8.65 -9.14
N ILE A 261 6.35 -7.43 -9.67
CA ILE A 261 7.45 -6.55 -10.08
C ILE A 261 8.38 -6.20 -8.92
N ILE A 262 7.82 -5.78 -7.78
CA ILE A 262 8.60 -5.41 -6.60
C ILE A 262 9.34 -6.62 -6.03
N THR A 263 8.75 -7.83 -6.07
CA THR A 263 9.43 -9.07 -5.62
C THR A 263 10.61 -9.42 -6.53
N THR A 264 10.49 -9.21 -7.84
CA THR A 264 11.62 -9.37 -8.76
C THR A 264 12.71 -8.35 -8.45
N GLU A 265 12.36 -7.07 -8.34
CA GLU A 265 13.31 -5.97 -8.08
C GLU A 265 14.05 -6.16 -6.75
N LEU A 266 13.33 -6.55 -5.69
CA LEU A 266 13.86 -6.93 -4.38
C LEU A 266 15.00 -7.95 -4.48
N ASN A 267 14.91 -8.84 -5.47
CA ASN A 267 15.83 -9.95 -5.70
C ASN A 267 16.76 -9.74 -6.92
N SER A 268 16.82 -8.53 -7.47
CA SER A 268 17.71 -8.17 -8.58
C SER A 268 19.08 -7.72 -8.08
N ALA A 269 20.09 -7.79 -8.96
CA ALA A 269 21.38 -7.15 -8.75
C ALA A 269 21.40 -5.82 -9.51
N THR A 270 21.21 -4.72 -8.77
CA THR A 270 20.95 -3.37 -9.32
C THR A 270 22.15 -2.41 -9.21
N ASP A 271 23.34 -2.93 -8.95
CA ASP A 271 24.59 -2.17 -8.87
C ASP A 271 25.21 -1.96 -10.27
N ASN A 272 26.22 -1.09 -10.37
CA ASN A 272 27.07 -0.95 -11.56
C ASN A 272 28.48 -0.45 -11.19
N PRO A 273 29.53 -0.86 -11.93
CA PRO A 273 29.55 -1.93 -12.93
C PRO A 273 29.29 -3.30 -12.30
N MET A 274 28.72 -4.20 -13.11
CA MET A 274 28.47 -5.59 -12.73
C MET A 274 29.77 -6.38 -12.79
N VAL A 275 30.03 -7.18 -11.76
CA VAL A 275 31.22 -8.02 -11.66
C VAL A 275 30.84 -9.47 -11.95
N PHE A 276 31.29 -10.00 -13.08
CA PHE A 276 31.10 -11.40 -13.46
C PHE A 276 32.38 -12.17 -13.20
N ALA A 277 32.59 -12.54 -11.94
CA ALA A 277 33.84 -13.17 -11.47
C ALA A 277 34.19 -14.46 -12.25
N SER A 278 33.19 -15.28 -12.61
CA SER A 278 33.38 -16.50 -13.42
C SER A 278 33.93 -16.21 -14.82
N ARG A 279 33.69 -15.01 -15.35
CA ARG A 279 34.22 -14.52 -16.63
C ARG A 279 35.49 -13.69 -16.48
N GLY A 280 35.88 -13.36 -15.24
CA GLY A 280 36.99 -12.42 -14.98
C GLY A 280 36.72 -11.02 -15.54
N GLU A 281 35.46 -10.61 -15.66
CA GLU A 281 35.06 -9.40 -16.39
C GLU A 281 34.18 -8.49 -15.56
N THR A 282 34.32 -7.18 -15.76
CA THR A 282 33.38 -6.17 -15.28
C THR A 282 32.66 -5.53 -16.45
N ILE A 283 31.33 -5.46 -16.40
CA ILE A 283 30.51 -4.91 -17.47
C ILE A 283 29.72 -3.72 -16.93
N SER A 284 29.79 -2.59 -17.62
CA SER A 284 28.92 -1.45 -17.33
C SER A 284 27.59 -1.63 -18.08
N GLY A 285 26.49 -1.57 -17.34
CA GLY A 285 25.11 -1.60 -17.84
C GLY A 285 24.25 -0.58 -17.11
N GLY A 286 22.95 -0.84 -17.01
CA GLY A 286 21.95 0.10 -16.48
C GLY A 286 20.98 -0.48 -15.46
N ASN A 287 21.34 -1.57 -14.75
CA ASN A 287 20.44 -2.23 -13.78
C ASN A 287 20.06 -1.34 -12.58
N PHE A 288 20.71 -0.19 -12.42
CA PHE A 288 20.37 0.82 -11.41
C PHE A 288 19.14 1.64 -11.76
N HIS A 289 18.63 1.55 -12.99
CA HIS A 289 17.54 2.40 -13.46
C HIS A 289 16.21 1.89 -12.91
N GLY A 290 15.55 2.70 -12.08
CA GLY A 290 14.35 2.32 -11.33
C GLY A 290 13.04 2.32 -12.12
N GLU A 291 13.06 2.10 -13.43
CA GLU A 291 11.87 2.27 -14.29
C GLU A 291 10.75 1.28 -13.94
N TYR A 292 11.11 0.01 -13.74
CA TYR A 292 10.17 -1.04 -13.35
C TYR A 292 9.44 -0.72 -12.04
N PRO A 293 10.14 -0.47 -10.92
CA PRO A 293 9.45 -0.14 -9.67
C PRO A 293 8.73 1.22 -9.75
N ALA A 294 9.24 2.22 -10.51
CA ALA A 294 8.57 3.51 -10.66
C ALA A 294 7.18 3.36 -11.30
N LYS A 295 7.08 2.69 -12.46
CA LYS A 295 5.81 2.47 -13.15
C LYS A 295 4.84 1.60 -12.34
N ALA A 296 5.37 0.57 -11.67
CA ALA A 296 4.56 -0.29 -10.82
C ALA A 296 3.94 0.48 -9.64
N LEU A 297 4.69 1.40 -9.01
CA LEU A 297 4.20 2.17 -7.88
C LEU A 297 3.24 3.29 -8.28
N ASP A 298 3.39 3.87 -9.47
CA ASP A 298 2.36 4.73 -10.07
C ASP A 298 1.06 3.97 -10.29
N TYR A 299 1.15 2.76 -10.83
CA TYR A 299 -0.04 1.93 -11.05
C TYR A 299 -0.69 1.49 -9.73
N LEU A 300 0.11 1.19 -8.70
CA LEU A 300 -0.40 0.92 -7.34
C LEU A 300 -1.18 2.11 -6.77
N ALA A 301 -0.64 3.34 -6.90
CA ALA A 301 -1.31 4.54 -6.42
C ALA A 301 -2.68 4.73 -7.11
N ILE A 302 -2.71 4.57 -8.44
CA ILE A 302 -3.95 4.65 -9.23
C ILE A 302 -4.96 3.59 -8.77
N GLY A 303 -4.53 2.34 -8.58
CA GLY A 303 -5.39 1.25 -8.12
C GLY A 303 -5.96 1.51 -6.73
N ILE A 304 -5.12 1.81 -5.74
CA ILE A 304 -5.56 1.98 -4.35
C ILE A 304 -6.48 3.19 -4.16
N HIS A 305 -6.28 4.25 -4.95
CA HIS A 305 -7.17 5.42 -4.91
C HIS A 305 -8.65 5.04 -5.07
N GLU A 306 -8.96 4.04 -5.90
CA GLU A 306 -10.34 3.63 -6.14
C GLU A 306 -11.04 3.10 -4.88
N LEU A 307 -10.31 2.46 -3.95
CA LEU A 307 -10.87 2.04 -2.66
C LEU A 307 -11.31 3.24 -1.83
N ALA A 308 -10.49 4.28 -1.78
CA ALA A 308 -10.82 5.51 -1.07
C ALA A 308 -11.99 6.24 -1.75
N ALA A 309 -11.97 6.33 -3.08
CA ALA A 309 -13.00 7.02 -3.85
C ALA A 309 -14.38 6.36 -3.68
N ILE A 310 -14.47 5.03 -3.79
CA ILE A 310 -15.74 4.32 -3.63
C ILE A 310 -16.21 4.30 -2.17
N SER A 311 -15.27 4.21 -1.21
CA SER A 311 -15.56 4.28 0.23
C SER A 311 -16.13 5.64 0.63
N GLU A 312 -15.57 6.73 0.13
CA GLU A 312 -16.09 8.07 0.40
C GLU A 312 -17.50 8.28 -0.15
N ARG A 313 -17.83 7.71 -1.30
CA ARG A 313 -19.21 7.72 -1.82
C ARG A 313 -20.17 6.89 -0.94
N ARG A 314 -19.68 5.84 -0.27
CA ARG A 314 -20.47 5.09 0.73
C ARG A 314 -20.67 5.88 2.02
N ILE A 315 -19.66 6.65 2.46
CA ILE A 315 -19.80 7.61 3.57
C ILE A 315 -20.87 8.65 3.24
N GLU A 316 -20.84 9.25 2.05
CA GLU A 316 -21.85 10.22 1.61
C GLU A 316 -23.25 9.63 1.70
N ARG A 317 -23.44 8.41 1.21
CA ARG A 317 -24.73 7.71 1.28
C ARG A 317 -25.20 7.53 2.70
N LEU A 318 -24.35 7.06 3.61
CA LEU A 318 -24.68 6.88 5.01
C LEU A 318 -25.14 8.20 5.66
N CYS A 319 -24.40 9.29 5.40
CA CYS A 319 -24.68 10.61 5.97
C CYS A 319 -25.91 11.31 5.35
N ASN A 320 -26.32 10.94 4.14
CA ASN A 320 -27.38 11.61 3.41
C ASN A 320 -28.73 10.92 3.61
N PRO A 321 -29.70 11.55 4.32
CA PRO A 321 -30.98 10.91 4.66
C PRO A 321 -31.80 10.55 3.42
N SER A 322 -31.62 11.29 2.31
CA SER A 322 -32.27 11.00 1.02
C SER A 322 -31.74 9.72 0.36
N LEU A 323 -30.62 9.18 0.84
CA LEU A 323 -29.95 8.00 0.29
C LEU A 323 -29.89 6.83 1.27
N SER A 324 -29.91 7.08 2.59
CA SER A 324 -29.74 6.04 3.61
C SER A 324 -30.99 5.61 4.36
N GLU A 325 -32.05 6.42 4.40
CA GLU A 325 -33.16 6.27 5.38
C GLU A 325 -32.70 6.40 6.84
N LEU A 326 -31.50 6.92 7.08
CA LEU A 326 -30.95 7.20 8.42
C LEU A 326 -31.06 8.69 8.75
N PRO A 327 -30.94 9.09 10.02
CA PRO A 327 -30.83 10.49 10.39
C PRO A 327 -29.67 11.19 9.67
N ALA A 328 -29.87 12.45 9.30
CA ALA A 328 -28.85 13.24 8.61
C ALA A 328 -27.54 13.26 9.41
N PHE A 329 -26.43 12.97 8.74
CA PHE A 329 -25.09 12.89 9.32
C PHE A 329 -24.98 11.92 10.51
N LEU A 330 -25.84 10.91 10.57
CA LEU A 330 -25.80 9.83 11.56
C LEU A 330 -25.89 10.30 13.02
N VAL A 331 -26.71 11.31 13.28
CA VAL A 331 -27.00 11.82 14.63
C VAL A 331 -28.50 12.09 14.81
N ALA A 332 -29.03 11.82 16.01
CA ALA A 332 -30.47 11.93 16.26
C ALA A 332 -30.96 13.40 16.27
N GLU A 333 -30.35 14.25 17.11
CA GLU A 333 -30.71 15.67 17.23
C GLU A 333 -29.96 16.54 16.21
N GLY A 334 -30.23 16.29 14.93
CA GLY A 334 -29.66 17.04 13.81
C GLY A 334 -30.00 18.54 13.88
N GLY A 335 -29.05 19.38 13.48
CA GLY A 335 -29.17 20.85 13.55
C GLY A 335 -28.63 21.45 14.85
N LEU A 336 -28.79 20.75 15.98
CA LEU A 336 -28.03 21.02 17.20
C LEU A 336 -26.68 20.30 17.18
N ASN A 337 -26.66 19.07 16.66
CA ASN A 337 -25.48 18.26 16.45
C ASN A 337 -25.19 18.11 14.95
N SER A 338 -23.91 18.09 14.60
CA SER A 338 -23.40 17.95 13.24
C SER A 338 -23.01 16.51 12.90
N GLY A 339 -22.85 15.63 13.89
CA GLY A 339 -22.57 14.22 13.64
C GLY A 339 -21.33 14.00 12.79
N PHE A 340 -21.47 13.22 11.72
CA PHE A 340 -20.40 12.85 10.79
C PHE A 340 -20.16 13.87 9.67
N MET A 341 -20.82 15.03 9.69
CA MET A 341 -20.71 16.04 8.62
C MET A 341 -19.25 16.42 8.31
N ILE A 342 -18.46 16.75 9.33
CA ILE A 342 -17.06 17.17 9.13
C ILE A 342 -16.13 15.99 8.86
N ALA A 343 -16.41 14.80 9.40
CA ALA A 343 -15.65 13.60 9.06
C ALA A 343 -15.83 13.22 7.58
N HIS A 344 -17.03 13.38 7.02
CA HIS A 344 -17.24 13.23 5.59
C HIS A 344 -16.43 14.27 4.78
N CYS A 345 -16.38 15.54 5.21
CA CYS A 345 -15.51 16.54 4.60
C CYS A 345 -14.03 16.13 4.61
N THR A 346 -13.55 15.55 5.72
CA THR A 346 -12.18 15.00 5.81
C THR A 346 -11.97 13.89 4.79
N ALA A 347 -12.88 12.92 4.70
CA ALA A 347 -12.78 11.85 3.71
C ALA A 347 -12.76 12.39 2.26
N ALA A 348 -13.65 13.34 1.94
CA ALA A 348 -13.71 13.97 0.63
C ALA A 348 -12.42 14.73 0.27
N ALA A 349 -11.82 15.44 1.24
CA ALA A 349 -10.56 16.14 1.04
C ALA A 349 -9.40 15.18 0.72
N LEU A 350 -9.28 14.08 1.47
CA LEU A 350 -8.24 13.06 1.26
C LEU A 350 -8.38 12.37 -0.11
N VAL A 351 -9.61 12.05 -0.52
CA VAL A 351 -9.88 11.52 -1.87
C VAL A 351 -9.50 12.54 -2.94
N SER A 352 -9.86 13.82 -2.75
CA SER A 352 -9.52 14.88 -3.70
C SER A 352 -8.01 15.06 -3.88
N GLU A 353 -7.25 15.10 -2.77
CA GLU A 353 -5.78 15.18 -2.80
C GLU A 353 -5.16 13.99 -3.54
N SER A 354 -5.70 12.79 -3.30
CA SER A 354 -5.23 11.55 -3.94
C SER A 354 -5.36 11.58 -5.46
N LYS A 355 -6.34 12.29 -6.03
CA LYS A 355 -6.49 12.43 -7.49
C LYS A 355 -5.27 13.11 -8.12
N ALA A 356 -4.76 14.16 -7.49
CA ALA A 356 -3.55 14.83 -7.96
C ALA A 356 -2.31 13.93 -7.77
N LEU A 357 -2.23 13.20 -6.66
CA LEU A 357 -1.13 12.25 -6.39
C LEU A 357 -1.13 11.03 -7.34
N CYS A 358 -2.27 10.71 -7.97
CA CYS A 358 -2.35 9.67 -8.98
C CYS A 358 -1.74 10.08 -10.33
N HIS A 359 -1.41 11.36 -10.55
CA HIS A 359 -0.63 11.74 -11.72
C HIS A 359 0.70 10.98 -11.72
N PRO A 360 1.03 10.22 -12.79
CA PRO A 360 2.21 9.36 -12.79
C PRO A 360 3.48 10.21 -12.76
N SER A 361 4.42 9.87 -11.88
CA SER A 361 5.74 10.51 -11.89
C SER A 361 6.72 9.80 -12.82
N SER A 362 6.48 8.53 -13.11
CA SER A 362 7.29 7.69 -14.01
C SER A 362 7.16 8.03 -15.51
N VAL A 363 6.42 9.08 -15.85
CA VAL A 363 6.36 9.65 -17.20
C VAL A 363 7.18 10.94 -17.32
N ASP A 364 7.76 11.41 -16.20
CA ASP A 364 8.63 12.58 -16.14
C ASP A 364 10.10 12.16 -16.10
N SER A 365 10.96 12.97 -16.70
CA SER A 365 12.41 12.79 -16.72
C SER A 365 13.09 14.13 -16.98
N LEU A 366 14.13 14.44 -16.20
CA LEU A 366 14.95 15.64 -16.38
C LEU A 366 16.42 15.23 -16.46
N SER A 367 17.11 15.76 -17.47
CA SER A 367 18.52 15.47 -17.71
C SER A 367 19.40 16.02 -16.57
N THR A 368 20.21 15.16 -15.97
CA THR A 368 21.15 15.47 -14.88
C THR A 368 22.59 15.13 -15.28
N SER A 369 23.55 15.53 -14.45
CA SER A 369 24.98 15.19 -14.63
C SER A 369 25.53 15.57 -16.02
N ALA A 370 25.25 16.80 -16.45
CA ALA A 370 25.64 17.35 -17.76
C ALA A 370 25.22 16.45 -18.95
N ALA A 371 23.98 15.94 -18.91
CA ALA A 371 23.39 15.04 -19.89
C ALA A 371 24.01 13.63 -19.98
N THR A 372 24.77 13.22 -18.96
CA THR A 372 25.13 11.80 -18.80
C THR A 372 23.93 10.98 -18.30
N GLU A 373 23.11 11.57 -17.43
CA GLU A 373 21.85 11.01 -16.95
C GLU A 373 20.71 11.70 -17.70
N ASP A 374 20.57 11.40 -18.99
CA ASP A 374 19.61 12.04 -19.89
C ASP A 374 18.19 11.47 -19.78
N HIS A 375 18.04 10.28 -19.20
CA HIS A 375 16.75 9.67 -18.87
C HIS A 375 16.76 9.07 -17.46
N VAL A 376 15.71 9.37 -16.66
CA VAL A 376 15.58 8.95 -15.27
C VAL A 376 14.14 8.49 -14.97
N SER A 377 13.93 7.70 -13.92
CA SER A 377 12.61 7.07 -13.64
C SER A 377 11.68 7.85 -12.72
N MET A 378 12.22 8.81 -11.95
CA MET A 378 11.52 9.50 -10.86
C MET A 378 10.87 8.56 -9.84
N GLY A 379 11.38 7.33 -9.70
CA GLY A 379 10.75 6.28 -8.88
C GLY A 379 10.66 6.60 -7.38
N GLY A 380 11.57 7.43 -6.85
CA GLY A 380 11.49 7.83 -5.44
C GLY A 380 10.31 8.77 -5.14
N TRP A 381 9.81 9.50 -6.14
CA TRP A 381 8.54 10.21 -6.01
C TRP A 381 7.34 9.26 -6.14
N ALA A 382 7.39 8.33 -7.11
CA ALA A 382 6.37 7.30 -7.29
C ALA A 382 6.09 6.51 -6.01
N ALA A 383 7.15 6.05 -5.33
CA ALA A 383 7.04 5.27 -4.11
C ALA A 383 6.40 6.06 -2.95
N ARG A 384 6.79 7.33 -2.78
CA ARG A 384 6.29 8.17 -1.68
C ARG A 384 4.84 8.60 -1.89
N LYS A 385 4.45 8.92 -3.12
CA LYS A 385 3.05 9.25 -3.41
C LYS A 385 2.14 8.02 -3.33
N ALA A 386 2.62 6.83 -3.71
CA ALA A 386 1.87 5.58 -3.50
C ALA A 386 1.58 5.35 -2.01
N LEU A 387 2.57 5.49 -1.13
CA LEU A 387 2.38 5.40 0.32
C LEU A 387 1.40 6.45 0.85
N ARG A 388 1.46 7.69 0.36
CA ARG A 388 0.51 8.76 0.73
C ARG A 388 -0.93 8.43 0.32
N VAL A 389 -1.14 7.90 -0.88
CA VAL A 389 -2.48 7.48 -1.34
C VAL A 389 -3.01 6.31 -0.50
N ILE A 390 -2.15 5.36 -0.13
CA ILE A 390 -2.51 4.27 0.80
C ILE A 390 -2.92 4.84 2.17
N GLU A 391 -2.14 5.77 2.73
CA GLU A 391 -2.49 6.46 3.99
C GLU A 391 -3.86 7.15 3.90
N HIS A 392 -4.17 7.80 2.78
CA HIS A 392 -5.49 8.41 2.57
C HIS A 392 -6.61 7.37 2.52
N ALA A 393 -6.40 6.25 1.82
CA ALA A 393 -7.38 5.16 1.76
C ALA A 393 -7.65 4.56 3.15
N GLU A 394 -6.61 4.36 3.96
CA GLU A 394 -6.75 3.86 5.33
C GLU A 394 -7.61 4.78 6.21
N HIS A 395 -7.42 6.10 6.13
CA HIS A 395 -8.22 7.06 6.89
C HIS A 395 -9.66 7.16 6.40
N VAL A 396 -9.88 7.14 5.08
CA VAL A 396 -11.22 7.16 4.50
C VAL A 396 -11.99 5.91 4.93
N LEU A 397 -11.37 4.74 4.87
CA LEU A 397 -11.98 3.49 5.33
C LEU A 397 -12.22 3.47 6.86
N ALA A 398 -11.37 4.11 7.65
CA ALA A 398 -11.61 4.27 9.09
C ALA A 398 -12.88 5.10 9.37
N ILE A 399 -13.08 6.18 8.60
CA ILE A 399 -14.30 7.00 8.70
C ILE A 399 -15.52 6.21 8.24
N GLU A 400 -15.43 5.44 7.16
CA GLU A 400 -16.50 4.56 6.71
C GLU A 400 -16.86 3.51 7.76
N LEU A 401 -15.86 2.86 8.37
CA LEU A 401 -16.06 1.87 9.43
C LEU A 401 -16.82 2.46 10.62
N LEU A 402 -16.45 3.66 11.05
CA LEU A 402 -17.15 4.38 12.13
C LEU A 402 -18.57 4.74 11.74
N ALA A 403 -18.77 5.26 10.52
CA ALA A 403 -20.08 5.66 10.01
C ALA A 403 -21.01 4.45 9.88
N ALA A 404 -20.54 3.32 9.37
CA ALA A 404 -21.31 2.09 9.27
C ALA A 404 -21.69 1.55 10.65
N CYS A 405 -20.74 1.47 11.59
CA CYS A 405 -21.05 1.06 12.96
C CYS A 405 -22.05 2.00 13.64
N GLN A 406 -21.97 3.30 13.39
CA GLN A 406 -22.96 4.27 13.87
C GLN A 406 -24.33 4.05 13.21
N GLY A 407 -24.39 3.73 11.92
CA GLY A 407 -25.63 3.40 11.23
C GLY A 407 -26.35 2.21 11.85
N ILE A 408 -25.62 1.19 12.29
CA ILE A 408 -26.19 0.03 13.01
C ILE A 408 -26.95 0.46 14.28
N GLU A 409 -26.51 1.51 15.00
CA GLU A 409 -27.20 2.00 16.21
C GLU A 409 -28.64 2.40 15.92
N PHE A 410 -28.88 3.02 14.76
CA PHE A 410 -30.21 3.46 14.34
C PHE A 410 -31.09 2.33 13.83
N LEU A 411 -30.51 1.15 13.58
CA LEU A 411 -31.23 -0.05 13.16
C LEU A 411 -31.53 -1.00 14.33
N ARG A 412 -30.98 -0.75 15.53
CA ARG A 412 -31.30 -1.54 16.72
C ARG A 412 -32.81 -1.49 17.01
N PRO A 413 -33.42 -2.61 17.46
CA PRO A 413 -32.78 -3.82 17.99
C PRO A 413 -32.32 -4.85 16.96
N LEU A 414 -32.49 -4.60 15.64
CA LEU A 414 -32.08 -5.54 14.60
C LEU A 414 -30.56 -5.80 14.65
N LYS A 415 -30.18 -7.05 14.41
CA LYS A 415 -28.79 -7.50 14.29
C LYS A 415 -28.39 -7.77 12.85
N THR A 416 -27.14 -7.45 12.51
CA THR A 416 -26.52 -7.90 11.27
C THR A 416 -26.00 -9.34 11.43
N THR A 417 -25.25 -9.83 10.46
CA THR A 417 -24.66 -11.17 10.49
C THR A 417 -23.67 -11.34 11.64
N THR A 418 -23.45 -12.59 12.07
CA THR A 418 -22.48 -12.91 13.13
C THR A 418 -21.07 -12.33 12.88
N PRO A 419 -20.42 -12.51 11.70
CA PRO A 419 -19.10 -11.93 11.47
C PRO A 419 -19.09 -10.39 11.58
N LEU A 420 -20.13 -9.73 11.08
CA LEU A 420 -20.19 -8.26 11.07
C LEU A 420 -20.54 -7.68 12.44
N GLU A 421 -21.35 -8.36 13.26
CA GLU A 421 -21.53 -8.02 14.68
C GLU A 421 -20.20 -8.11 15.45
N LYS A 422 -19.31 -9.06 15.13
CA LYS A 422 -17.99 -9.13 15.76
C LYS A 422 -17.08 -7.95 15.39
N VAL A 423 -17.15 -7.47 14.16
CA VAL A 423 -16.43 -6.27 13.74
C VAL A 423 -17.01 -5.03 14.44
N TYR A 424 -18.33 -4.93 14.53
CA TYR A 424 -19.01 -3.88 15.29
C TYR A 424 -18.58 -3.89 16.77
N ASP A 425 -18.57 -5.04 17.43
CA ASP A 425 -18.13 -5.20 18.83
C ASP A 425 -16.67 -4.74 19.01
N LEU A 426 -15.78 -5.10 18.07
CA LEU A 426 -14.39 -4.66 18.07
C LEU A 426 -14.30 -3.13 18.04
N VAL A 427 -15.01 -2.47 17.12
CA VAL A 427 -15.02 -1.00 17.04
C VAL A 427 -15.59 -0.39 18.32
N ARG A 428 -16.67 -0.96 18.86
CA ARG A 428 -17.33 -0.48 20.09
C ARG A 428 -16.49 -0.65 21.34
N SER A 429 -15.53 -1.57 21.36
CA SER A 429 -14.56 -1.72 22.44
C SER A 429 -13.61 -0.53 22.58
N VAL A 430 -13.40 0.25 21.50
CA VAL A 430 -12.49 1.40 21.48
C VAL A 430 -13.17 2.74 21.20
N VAL A 431 -14.33 2.73 20.53
CA VAL A 431 -15.09 3.92 20.17
C VAL A 431 -16.57 3.75 20.52
N ARG A 432 -17.05 4.54 21.49
CA ARG A 432 -18.46 4.56 21.91
C ARG A 432 -19.41 5.09 20.82
N PRO A 433 -20.71 4.74 20.84
CA PRO A 433 -21.71 5.29 19.92
C PRO A 433 -21.72 6.83 19.90
N TRP A 434 -22.05 7.42 18.76
CA TRP A 434 -22.15 8.86 18.57
C TRP A 434 -23.55 9.38 18.90
N ILE A 435 -23.81 9.62 20.19
CA ILE A 435 -25.13 10.11 20.65
C ILE A 435 -25.27 11.63 20.50
N LYS A 436 -24.19 12.35 20.81
CA LYS A 436 -24.08 13.82 20.71
C LYS A 436 -22.67 14.20 20.29
N ASP A 437 -22.52 15.41 19.76
CA ASP A 437 -21.23 15.89 19.28
C ASP A 437 -20.16 15.87 20.37
N ARG A 438 -18.98 15.39 19.97
CA ARG A 438 -17.75 15.39 20.75
C ARG A 438 -16.57 15.61 19.82
N PHE A 439 -15.38 15.64 20.38
CA PHE A 439 -14.16 15.66 19.58
C PHE A 439 -13.98 14.30 18.85
N MET A 440 -14.15 14.26 17.53
CA MET A 440 -14.14 13.03 16.73
C MET A 440 -12.74 12.52 16.36
N ALA A 441 -11.72 13.38 16.34
CA ALA A 441 -10.39 12.99 15.85
C ALA A 441 -9.78 11.78 16.61
N PRO A 442 -9.92 11.64 17.95
CA PRO A 442 -9.46 10.45 18.65
C PRO A 442 -10.20 9.17 18.26
N ASP A 443 -11.47 9.28 17.87
CA ASP A 443 -12.27 8.13 17.42
C ASP A 443 -11.82 7.67 16.03
N ILE A 444 -11.55 8.61 15.12
CA ILE A 444 -10.99 8.31 13.78
C ILE A 444 -9.61 7.65 13.92
N GLU A 445 -8.74 8.20 14.76
CA GLU A 445 -7.42 7.64 15.04
C GLU A 445 -7.50 6.22 15.65
N ALA A 446 -8.45 5.99 16.56
CA ALA A 446 -8.66 4.66 17.13
C ALA A 446 -9.10 3.64 16.06
N ALA A 447 -10.05 4.02 15.18
CA ALA A 447 -10.49 3.17 14.07
C ALA A 447 -9.38 2.95 13.02
N HIS A 448 -8.60 3.98 12.70
CA HIS A 448 -7.46 3.87 11.80
C HIS A 448 -6.41 2.90 12.36
N ARG A 449 -6.13 2.96 13.66
CA ARG A 449 -5.23 2.01 14.32
C ARG A 449 -5.72 0.56 14.23
N LEU A 450 -7.03 0.31 14.38
CA LEU A 450 -7.58 -1.04 14.18
C LEU A 450 -7.28 -1.56 12.77
N LEU A 451 -7.36 -0.71 11.75
CA LEU A 451 -7.07 -1.08 10.36
C LEU A 451 -5.57 -1.29 10.13
N LEU A 452 -4.70 -0.44 10.68
CA LEU A 452 -3.24 -0.59 10.60
C LEU A 452 -2.77 -1.90 11.26
N GLU A 453 -3.35 -2.23 12.41
CA GLU A 453 -3.07 -3.47 13.15
C GLU A 453 -3.79 -4.69 12.55
N GLN A 454 -4.55 -4.53 11.45
CA GLN A 454 -5.33 -5.57 10.78
C GLN A 454 -6.37 -6.27 11.66
N LYS A 455 -6.77 -5.67 12.78
CA LYS A 455 -7.71 -6.27 13.74
C LYS A 455 -9.08 -6.54 13.13
N VAL A 456 -9.53 -5.70 12.19
CA VAL A 456 -10.80 -5.92 11.48
C VAL A 456 -10.73 -7.19 10.62
N TRP A 457 -9.59 -7.39 9.93
CA TRP A 457 -9.35 -8.63 9.19
C TRP A 457 -9.24 -9.84 10.11
N ASP A 458 -8.50 -9.75 11.21
CA ASP A 458 -8.30 -10.86 12.15
C ASP A 458 -9.61 -11.35 12.78
N VAL A 459 -10.56 -10.44 13.02
CA VAL A 459 -11.89 -10.79 13.54
C VAL A 459 -12.76 -11.47 12.49
N ALA A 460 -12.71 -11.04 11.23
CA ALA A 460 -13.59 -11.55 10.17
C ALA A 460 -13.03 -12.79 9.45
N SER A 461 -11.70 -12.90 9.34
CA SER A 461 -11.03 -13.95 8.56
C SER A 461 -11.37 -15.39 8.98
N PRO A 462 -11.61 -15.73 10.27
CA PRO A 462 -12.02 -17.08 10.62
C PRO A 462 -13.36 -17.50 9.97
N TYR A 463 -14.27 -16.54 9.76
CA TYR A 463 -15.56 -16.79 9.10
C TYR A 463 -15.39 -16.93 7.58
N ILE A 464 -14.55 -16.08 6.98
CA ILE A 464 -14.21 -16.14 5.55
C ILE A 464 -13.56 -17.49 5.21
N GLU A 465 -12.57 -17.93 6.00
CA GLU A 465 -11.87 -19.20 5.79
C GLU A 465 -12.76 -20.41 6.06
N LYS A 466 -13.64 -20.34 7.07
CA LYS A 466 -14.64 -21.39 7.30
C LYS A 466 -15.55 -21.58 6.08
N TYR A 467 -16.05 -20.48 5.53
CA TYR A 467 -16.88 -20.50 4.31
C TYR A 467 -16.12 -21.09 3.11
N ARG A 468 -14.81 -20.82 3.00
CA ARG A 468 -13.93 -21.40 1.97
C ARG A 468 -13.78 -22.92 2.09
N MET A 469 -13.55 -23.40 3.31
CA MET A 469 -13.22 -24.81 3.56
C MET A 469 -14.45 -25.72 3.51
N GLU A 470 -15.58 -25.27 4.06
CA GLU A 470 -16.79 -26.09 4.21
C GLU A 470 -17.61 -26.17 2.91
N HIS A 471 -17.19 -25.49 1.82
CA HIS A 471 -17.90 -25.42 0.54
C HIS A 471 -19.40 -25.12 0.74
N ILE A 472 -19.66 -24.16 1.62
CA ILE A 472 -21.00 -23.81 2.07
C ILE A 472 -21.86 -23.49 0.83
N PRO A 473 -23.01 -24.16 0.63
CA PRO A 473 -23.89 -23.88 -0.49
C PRO A 473 -24.27 -22.41 -0.53
N GLU A 474 -24.24 -21.82 -1.72
CA GLU A 474 -24.62 -20.43 -1.90
C GLU A 474 -26.11 -20.23 -1.60
N SER A 475 -26.43 -19.37 -0.64
CA SER A 475 -27.81 -18.96 -0.39
C SER A 475 -28.26 -18.04 -1.53
N ARG A 476 -29.35 -18.41 -2.20
CA ARG A 476 -29.95 -17.64 -3.31
C ARG A 476 -31.38 -17.25 -2.95
N PRO A 477 -31.56 -16.32 -2.00
CA PRO A 477 -32.88 -15.95 -1.55
C PRO A 477 -33.73 -15.38 -2.68
N GLN A 478 -35.00 -15.77 -2.73
CA GLN A 478 -35.97 -15.16 -3.64
C GLN A 478 -36.08 -13.67 -3.32
N SER A 479 -36.13 -12.82 -4.37
CA SER A 479 -36.49 -11.41 -4.19
C SER A 479 -37.62 -11.06 -5.16
N PRO A 480 -38.55 -10.18 -4.75
CA PRO A 480 -39.69 -9.81 -5.58
C PRO A 480 -39.30 -9.08 -6.87
N THR A 481 -38.08 -8.54 -6.92
CA THR A 481 -37.50 -7.81 -8.05
C THR A 481 -36.74 -8.71 -9.03
N ALA A 482 -36.46 -9.96 -8.66
CA ALA A 482 -35.84 -10.93 -9.56
C ALA A 482 -36.93 -11.65 -10.38
N PHE A 483 -36.80 -11.58 -11.71
CA PHE A 483 -37.65 -12.35 -12.61
C PHE A 483 -37.25 -13.82 -12.57
N SER A 484 -38.19 -14.70 -12.24
CA SER A 484 -38.02 -16.15 -12.34
C SER A 484 -39.09 -16.71 -13.27
N LEU A 485 -38.72 -17.61 -14.20
CA LEU A 485 -39.68 -18.29 -15.08
C LEU A 485 -40.75 -19.08 -14.30
N LEU A 486 -40.46 -19.45 -13.05
CA LEU A 486 -41.41 -20.09 -12.14
C LEU A 486 -42.49 -19.12 -11.63
N SER A 487 -42.20 -17.83 -11.47
CA SER A 487 -43.19 -16.83 -11.04
C SER A 487 -44.19 -16.47 -12.15
N LEU A 488 -43.84 -16.74 -13.43
CA LEU A 488 -44.76 -16.65 -14.57
C LEU A 488 -45.79 -17.79 -14.57
N HIS A 489 -45.40 -19.01 -14.23
CA HIS A 489 -46.32 -20.15 -14.19
C HIS A 489 -47.40 -19.98 -13.10
N GLN A 490 -47.03 -19.47 -11.93
CA GLN A 490 -47.98 -19.15 -10.85
C GLN A 490 -48.90 -17.96 -11.15
N LYS A 491 -48.50 -17.04 -12.04
CA LYS A 491 -49.38 -15.95 -12.52
C LYS A 491 -50.28 -16.40 -13.67
N SER A 492 -49.84 -17.33 -14.53
CA SER A 492 -50.66 -17.83 -15.64
C SER A 492 -51.80 -18.76 -15.21
N SER A 493 -51.69 -19.41 -14.04
CA SER A 493 -52.77 -20.26 -13.47
C SER A 493 -53.90 -19.47 -12.78
N LYS A 494 -53.88 -18.14 -12.85
CA LYS A 494 -54.92 -17.24 -12.32
C LYS A 494 -55.56 -16.35 -13.40
N LEU A 495 -55.62 -16.81 -14.65
CA LEU A 495 -56.53 -16.23 -15.63
C LEU A 495 -57.91 -16.87 -15.40
N PRO A 496 -58.98 -16.08 -15.17
CA PRO A 496 -60.33 -16.63 -15.11
C PRO A 496 -60.67 -17.19 -16.50
N GLU A 497 -61.17 -18.42 -16.53
CA GLU A 497 -61.87 -18.97 -17.70
C GLU A 497 -62.94 -17.94 -18.08
N THR A 498 -62.73 -17.31 -19.23
CA THR A 498 -63.77 -16.52 -19.87
C THR A 498 -64.74 -17.53 -20.47
N GLU A 499 -65.98 -17.50 -20.00
CA GLU A 499 -67.11 -18.21 -20.61
C GLU A 499 -67.15 -17.87 -22.11
N GLU A 500 -67.03 -18.90 -22.96
CA GLU A 500 -67.47 -18.81 -24.36
C GLU A 500 -69.00 -18.99 -24.42
N LEU A 501 -69.60 -18.31 -25.40
CA LEU A 501 -71.02 -18.34 -25.80
C LEU A 501 -71.68 -19.72 -25.84
#